data_AF-A0A497MHN4-F1
#
_entry.id   AF-A0A497MHN4-F1
#
_cell.length_a   1.000
_cell.length_b   1.000
_cell.length_c   1.000
_cell.angle_alpha   90.00
_cell.angle_beta   90.00
_cell.angle_gamma   90.00
#
_symmetry.space_group_name_H-M   'P 1'
#
loop_
_entity.id
_entity.type
_entity.pdbx_description
1 polymer ?
#
loop_
_entity_poly.entity_id
_entity_poly.type
_entity_poly.pdbx_seq_one_letter_code
_entity_poly.pdbx_strand_id
1 'polypeptide(L)'
;MLEVKVQFSNLELIERLRRAVSGIGAKAARRWAPRFEAVLKSSTPRRTGKLQRMLRVEAVGDVVTVGGPDYLAYLVKGVKPHMIYPRKASVLRFEVKGELVYTKRVSHPGFPPQPFFTRSLDMSLRLLPEMIMEVLENA
;
A
#
# COMPACT_ATOMS: atom_id res chain seq x y z
N MET A 1 -9.81 43.90 -35.60
CA MET A 1 -9.75 42.80 -34.62
C MET A 1 -8.35 42.23 -34.69
N LEU A 2 -7.50 42.53 -33.70
CA LEU A 2 -6.10 42.08 -33.65
C LEU A 2 -6.06 40.66 -33.07
N GLU A 3 -5.77 39.68 -33.91
CA GLU A 3 -5.58 38.30 -33.47
C GLU A 3 -4.12 38.13 -33.00
N VAL A 4 -3.89 38.25 -31.69
CA VAL A 4 -2.58 38.06 -31.09
C VAL A 4 -2.35 36.55 -30.92
N LYS A 5 -1.65 35.93 -31.87
CA LYS A 5 -1.17 34.54 -31.73
C LYS A 5 0.11 34.55 -30.91
N VAL A 6 -0.01 34.28 -29.61
CA VAL A 6 1.14 34.11 -28.72
C VAL A 6 1.74 32.72 -28.99
N GLN A 7 2.85 32.66 -29.71
CA GLN A 7 3.68 31.46 -29.79
C GLN A 7 4.56 31.37 -28.54
N PHE A 8 4.18 30.52 -27.60
CA PHE A 8 5.00 30.23 -26.43
C PHE A 8 6.17 29.30 -26.78
N SER A 9 7.22 29.82 -27.41
CA SER A 9 8.52 29.15 -27.46
C SER A 9 9.30 29.47 -26.18
N ASN A 10 8.77 29.11 -25.01
CA ASN A 10 9.28 29.65 -23.76
C ASN A 10 9.76 28.55 -22.82
N LEU A 11 11.03 28.17 -22.97
CA LEU A 11 11.75 27.32 -22.01
C LEU A 11 11.53 27.79 -20.57
N GLU A 12 11.43 29.10 -20.36
CA GLU A 12 11.11 29.74 -19.08
C GLU A 12 9.68 29.48 -18.61
N LEU A 13 8.69 29.45 -19.51
CA LEU A 13 7.32 29.05 -19.18
C LEU A 13 7.27 27.58 -18.78
N ILE A 14 7.96 26.71 -19.55
CA ILE A 14 8.07 25.28 -19.23
C ILE A 14 8.78 25.10 -17.88
N GLU A 15 9.81 25.89 -17.58
CA GLU A 15 10.53 25.82 -16.32
C GLU A 15 9.69 26.34 -15.15
N ARG A 16 8.90 27.41 -15.35
CA ARG A 16 7.93 27.91 -14.35
C ARG A 16 6.80 26.93 -14.11
N LEU A 17 6.24 26.32 -15.17
CA LEU A 17 5.24 25.25 -15.07
C LEU A 17 5.83 24.03 -14.36
N ARG A 18 7.04 23.62 -14.73
CA ARG A 18 7.74 22.51 -14.08
C ARG A 18 7.98 22.81 -12.62
N ARG A 19 8.43 24.01 -12.24
CA ARG A 19 8.60 24.40 -10.82
C ARG A 19 7.26 24.40 -10.08
N ALA A 20 6.22 25.00 -10.67
CA ALA A 20 4.88 25.03 -10.11
C ALA A 20 4.32 23.62 -9.87
N VAL A 21 4.54 22.69 -10.79
CA VAL A 21 4.00 21.31 -10.73
C VAL A 21 4.91 20.35 -9.96
N SER A 22 6.23 20.58 -9.94
CA SER A 22 7.22 19.69 -9.31
C SER A 22 7.02 19.49 -7.81
N GLY A 23 6.42 20.47 -7.13
CA GLY A 23 6.11 20.37 -5.71
C GLY A 23 4.75 19.75 -5.41
N ILE A 24 3.82 19.74 -6.39
CA ILE A 24 2.43 19.34 -6.17
C ILE A 24 2.35 17.85 -5.85
N GLY A 25 3.04 17.00 -6.61
CA GLY A 25 3.06 15.55 -6.36
C GLY A 25 3.55 15.21 -4.96
N ALA A 26 4.64 15.84 -4.52
CA ALA A 26 5.18 15.60 -3.18
C ALA A 26 4.31 16.18 -2.07
N LYS A 27 3.68 17.35 -2.28
CA LYS A 27 2.70 17.93 -1.35
C LYS A 27 1.46 17.03 -1.24
N ALA A 28 0.95 16.53 -2.36
CA ALA A 28 -0.18 15.60 -2.43
C ALA A 28 0.15 14.28 -1.72
N ALA A 29 1.29 13.67 -2.01
CA ALA A 29 1.74 12.44 -1.36
C ALA A 29 1.83 12.60 0.17
N ARG A 30 2.48 13.67 0.66
CA ARG A 30 2.57 13.99 2.10
C ARG A 30 1.20 14.20 2.75
N ARG A 31 0.27 14.80 2.03
CA ARG A 31 -1.10 15.04 2.52
C ARG A 31 -1.94 13.75 2.53
N TRP A 32 -1.71 12.87 1.55
CA TRP A 32 -2.42 11.60 1.33
C TRP A 32 -2.00 10.49 2.28
N ALA A 33 -0.69 10.32 2.51
CA ALA A 33 -0.14 9.27 3.35
C ALA A 33 -0.87 9.04 4.69
N PRO A 34 -1.09 10.06 5.57
CA PRO A 34 -1.75 9.84 6.86
C PRO A 34 -3.23 9.44 6.74
N ARG A 35 -3.94 9.92 5.71
CA ARG A 35 -5.33 9.55 5.45
C ARG A 35 -5.43 8.12 4.94
N PHE A 36 -4.54 7.75 4.02
CA PHE A 36 -4.44 6.37 3.56
C PHE A 36 -4.08 5.42 4.70
N GLU A 37 -3.16 5.82 5.59
CA GLU A 37 -2.83 5.03 6.79
C GLU A 37 -4.07 4.78 7.67
N ALA A 38 -4.89 5.80 7.91
CA ALA A 38 -6.10 5.67 8.72
C ALA A 38 -7.09 4.67 8.11
N VAL A 39 -7.38 4.79 6.81
CA VAL A 39 -8.27 3.88 6.07
C VAL A 39 -7.70 2.45 6.04
N LEU A 40 -6.40 2.31 5.82
CA LEU A 40 -5.73 1.01 5.80
C LEU A 40 -5.82 0.34 7.18
N LYS A 41 -5.55 1.08 8.25
CA LYS A 41 -5.61 0.58 9.63
C LYS A 41 -7.04 0.21 10.03
N SER A 42 -8.06 0.97 9.62
CA SER A 42 -9.46 0.66 9.96
C SER A 42 -9.97 -0.60 9.24
N SER A 43 -9.48 -0.85 8.03
CA SER A 43 -9.90 -1.97 7.19
C SER A 43 -9.09 -3.26 7.45
N THR A 44 -8.04 -3.18 8.26
CA THR A 44 -7.12 -4.29 8.51
C THR A 44 -7.78 -5.41 9.33
N PRO A 45 -7.62 -6.70 8.94
CA PRO A 45 -8.14 -7.82 9.71
C PRO A 45 -7.51 -7.88 11.11
N ARG A 46 -8.34 -8.08 12.14
CA ARG A 46 -7.91 -8.06 13.54
C ARG A 46 -8.07 -9.42 14.21
N ARG A 47 -6.93 -10.07 14.48
CA ARG A 47 -6.83 -11.19 15.44
C ARG A 47 -6.21 -10.74 16.76
N THR A 48 -4.98 -10.22 16.71
CA THR A 48 -4.24 -9.68 17.88
C THR A 48 -3.98 -8.17 17.80
N GLY A 49 -4.30 -7.56 16.65
CA GLY A 49 -4.00 -6.16 16.33
C GLY A 49 -2.55 -5.86 15.98
N LYS A 50 -1.63 -6.85 15.98
CA LYS A 50 -0.21 -6.62 15.64
C LYS A 50 -0.04 -5.99 14.25
N LEU A 51 -0.76 -6.52 13.25
CA LEU A 51 -0.73 -6.00 11.88
C LEU A 51 -1.11 -4.51 11.85
N GLN A 52 -2.27 -4.16 12.41
CA GLN A 52 -2.76 -2.78 12.50
C GLN A 52 -1.76 -1.84 13.18
N ARG A 53 -1.14 -2.27 14.28
CA ARG A 53 -0.16 -1.44 15.02
C ARG A 53 1.13 -1.21 14.24
N MET A 54 1.57 -2.19 13.45
CA MET A 54 2.83 -2.14 12.71
C MET A 54 2.71 -1.48 11.33
N LEU A 55 1.50 -1.34 10.78
CA LEU A 55 1.29 -0.64 9.52
C LEU A 55 1.69 0.83 9.62
N ARG A 56 2.47 1.29 8.64
CA ARG A 56 2.90 2.68 8.47
C ARG A 56 2.82 3.06 7.01
N VAL A 57 2.41 4.29 6.73
CA VAL A 57 2.37 4.85 5.38
C VAL A 57 3.20 6.13 5.37
N GLU A 58 4.19 6.17 4.49
CA GLU A 58 5.13 7.28 4.41
C GLU A 58 5.15 7.85 2.99
N ALA A 59 5.27 9.18 2.88
CA ALA A 59 5.48 9.83 1.60
C ALA A 59 6.98 10.11 1.39
N VAL A 60 7.54 9.59 0.31
CA VAL A 60 8.93 9.78 -0.10
C VAL A 60 8.92 10.43 -1.48
N GLY A 61 9.16 11.74 -1.53
CA GLY A 61 8.95 12.51 -2.76
C GLY A 61 7.49 12.50 -3.17
N ASP A 62 7.23 12.11 -4.40
CA ASP A 62 5.90 11.91 -5.00
C ASP A 62 5.35 10.48 -4.82
N VAL A 63 6.10 9.59 -4.18
CA VAL A 63 5.73 8.19 -3.94
C VAL A 63 5.20 8.02 -2.52
N VAL A 64 4.22 7.14 -2.35
CA VAL A 64 3.78 6.67 -1.03
C VAL A 64 4.17 5.20 -0.83
N THR A 65 4.86 4.92 0.27
CA THR A 65 5.30 3.59 0.66
C THR A 65 4.45 3.07 1.81
N VAL A 66 4.23 1.75 1.84
CA VAL A 66 3.52 1.09 2.94
C VAL A 66 4.45 0.08 3.60
N GLY A 67 4.76 0.35 4.87
CA GLY A 67 5.54 -0.53 5.74
C GLY A 67 4.65 -1.36 6.66
N GLY A 68 5.15 -2.53 7.06
CA GLY A 68 4.46 -3.43 7.98
C GLY A 68 5.33 -4.62 8.38
N PRO A 69 4.75 -5.62 9.09
CA PRO A 69 5.49 -6.82 9.45
C PRO A 69 5.85 -7.66 8.22
N ASP A 70 6.89 -8.50 8.32
CA ASP A 70 7.40 -9.33 7.21
C ASP A 70 6.31 -10.14 6.49
N TYR A 71 5.29 -10.59 7.22
CA TYR A 71 4.19 -11.38 6.67
C TYR A 71 3.14 -10.56 5.90
N LEU A 72 3.21 -9.23 5.88
CA LEU A 72 2.28 -8.36 5.16
C LEU A 72 2.25 -8.71 3.67
N ALA A 73 3.41 -8.95 3.06
CA ALA A 73 3.51 -9.28 1.66
C ALA A 73 2.69 -10.52 1.28
N TYR A 74 2.66 -11.53 2.15
CA TYR A 74 1.85 -12.74 1.94
C TYR A 74 0.36 -12.45 2.01
N LEU A 75 -0.07 -11.52 2.88
CA LEU A 75 -1.48 -11.12 2.96
C LEU A 75 -1.91 -10.34 1.72
N VAL A 76 -1.06 -9.45 1.21
CA VAL A 76 -1.36 -8.62 0.03
C VAL A 76 -1.30 -9.42 -1.27
N LYS A 77 -0.33 -10.34 -1.41
CA LYS A 77 -0.10 -11.10 -2.65
C LYS A 77 -0.75 -12.49 -2.66
N GLY A 78 -1.20 -12.97 -1.50
CA GLY A 78 -1.55 -14.37 -1.33
C GLY A 78 -0.33 -15.29 -1.36
N VAL A 79 -0.59 -16.57 -1.12
CA VAL A 79 0.42 -17.64 -1.13
C VAL A 79 -0.13 -18.79 -1.96
N LYS A 80 0.66 -19.27 -2.92
CA LYS A 80 0.32 -20.43 -3.76
C LYS A 80 0.39 -21.74 -2.95
N PRO A 81 -0.26 -22.81 -3.42
CA PRO A 81 -0.05 -24.15 -2.86
C PRO A 81 1.44 -24.49 -2.79
N HIS A 82 1.89 -25.02 -1.66
CA HIS A 82 3.30 -25.34 -1.44
C HIS A 82 3.48 -26.46 -0.41
N MET A 83 4.64 -27.11 -0.47
CA MET A 83 5.02 -28.13 0.49
C MET A 83 5.75 -27.49 1.68
N ILE A 84 5.40 -27.92 2.89
CA ILE A 84 6.08 -27.54 4.13
C ILE A 84 6.91 -28.74 4.59
N TYR A 85 8.19 -28.49 4.88
CA TYR A 85 9.15 -29.50 5.34
C TYR A 85 9.73 -29.08 6.71
N PRO A 86 10.07 -30.05 7.57
CA PRO A 86 10.78 -29.75 8.81
C PRO A 86 12.19 -29.24 8.49
N ARG A 87 12.64 -28.17 9.17
CA ARG A 87 13.96 -27.56 8.94
C ARG A 87 15.04 -28.02 9.93
N LYS A 88 14.68 -28.20 11.20
CA LYS A 88 15.62 -28.54 12.29
C LYS A 88 15.32 -29.88 12.97
N ALA A 89 14.10 -30.40 12.79
CA ALA A 89 13.64 -31.66 13.38
C ALA A 89 13.47 -32.73 12.29
N SER A 90 13.29 -33.99 12.70
CA SER A 90 13.06 -35.11 11.77
C SER A 90 11.63 -35.15 11.20
N VAL A 91 10.64 -34.62 11.93
CA VAL A 91 9.23 -34.59 11.54
C VAL A 91 8.54 -33.31 12.04
N LEU A 92 7.44 -32.96 11.40
CA LEU A 92 6.46 -31.98 11.88
C LEU A 92 5.47 -32.67 12.83
N ARG A 93 5.03 -31.97 13.87
CA ARG A 93 4.01 -32.43 14.82
C ARG A 93 2.80 -31.50 14.76
N PHE A 94 1.62 -32.08 14.66
CA PHE A 94 0.34 -31.37 14.70
C PHE A 94 -0.57 -32.01 15.75
N GLU A 95 -1.48 -31.22 16.30
CA GLU A 95 -2.61 -31.71 17.06
C GLU A 95 -3.87 -31.42 16.25
N VAL A 96 -4.59 -32.47 15.85
CA VAL A 96 -5.75 -32.38 14.97
C VAL A 96 -6.89 -33.13 15.63
N LYS A 97 -7.94 -32.41 16.02
CA LYS A 97 -9.11 -32.98 16.71
C LYS A 97 -8.76 -33.81 17.97
N GLY A 98 -7.72 -33.39 18.71
CA GLY A 98 -7.25 -34.07 19.92
C GLY A 98 -6.25 -35.22 19.68
N GLU A 99 -5.97 -35.56 18.42
CA GLU A 99 -4.97 -36.58 18.07
C GLU A 99 -3.64 -35.94 17.63
N LEU A 100 -2.53 -36.57 18.04
CA LEU A 100 -1.19 -36.15 17.61
C LEU A 100 -0.81 -36.79 16.28
N VAL A 101 -0.56 -35.96 15.27
CA VAL A 101 -0.16 -36.37 13.92
C VAL A 101 1.28 -35.97 13.67
N TYR A 102 2.10 -36.93 13.25
CA TYR A 102 3.49 -36.71 12.84
C TYR A 102 3.64 -36.93 11.33
N THR A 103 4.30 -36.00 10.64
CA THR A 103 4.53 -36.13 9.19
C THR A 103 5.86 -35.52 8.77
N LYS A 104 6.46 -36.06 7.71
CA LYS A 104 7.67 -35.49 7.08
C LYS A 104 7.36 -34.29 6.18
N ARG A 105 6.10 -34.10 5.77
CA ARG A 105 5.69 -33.00 4.88
C ARG A 105 4.21 -32.67 4.97
N VAL A 106 3.85 -31.44 4.66
CA VAL A 106 2.45 -31.00 4.51
C VAL A 106 2.26 -30.38 3.14
N SER A 107 1.21 -30.77 2.42
CA SER A 107 0.74 -30.07 1.23
C SER A 107 -0.19 -28.94 1.67
N HIS A 108 0.34 -27.73 1.77
CA HIS A 108 -0.42 -26.55 2.19
C HIS A 108 -1.12 -25.94 0.97
N PRO A 109 -2.44 -25.75 0.99
CA PRO A 109 -3.20 -25.25 -0.17
C PRO A 109 -2.86 -23.79 -0.53
N GLY A 110 -2.26 -23.05 0.40
CA GLY A 110 -2.03 -21.62 0.25
C GLY A 110 -3.29 -20.83 0.62
N PHE A 111 -3.32 -19.55 0.25
CA PHE A 111 -4.48 -18.68 0.42
C PHE A 111 -4.46 -17.53 -0.58
N PRO A 112 -5.63 -17.04 -1.04
CA PRO A 112 -5.70 -15.93 -1.98
C PRO A 112 -5.31 -14.58 -1.34
N PRO A 113 -4.96 -13.55 -2.12
CA PRO A 113 -4.79 -12.18 -1.64
C PRO A 113 -5.94 -11.73 -0.75
N GLN A 114 -5.63 -11.12 0.39
CA GLN A 114 -6.65 -10.53 1.25
C GLN A 114 -7.07 -9.16 0.71
N PRO A 115 -8.38 -8.92 0.54
CA PRO A 115 -8.89 -7.73 -0.15
C PRO A 115 -8.82 -6.45 0.69
N PHE A 116 -8.27 -6.46 1.92
CA PHE A 116 -8.24 -5.26 2.75
C PHE A 116 -7.36 -4.16 2.16
N PHE A 117 -6.22 -4.53 1.57
CA PHE A 117 -5.27 -3.58 1.02
C PHE A 117 -5.84 -2.87 -0.22
N THR A 118 -6.35 -3.65 -1.17
CA THR A 118 -6.97 -3.10 -2.39
C THR A 118 -8.20 -2.27 -2.07
N ARG A 119 -9.09 -2.75 -1.19
CA ARG A 119 -10.27 -1.97 -0.76
C ARG A 119 -9.88 -0.66 -0.07
N SER A 120 -8.83 -0.67 0.76
CA SER A 120 -8.35 0.55 1.41
C SER A 120 -7.77 1.55 0.41
N LEU A 121 -7.05 1.03 -0.60
CA LEU A 121 -6.53 1.86 -1.69
C LEU A 121 -7.69 2.49 -2.46
N ASP A 122 -8.65 1.69 -2.93
CA ASP A 122 -9.81 2.18 -3.69
C ASP A 122 -10.60 3.24 -2.91
N MET A 123 -10.85 3.00 -1.62
CA MET A 123 -11.51 3.96 -0.74
C MET A 123 -10.71 5.26 -0.61
N SER A 124 -9.38 5.16 -0.50
CA SER A 124 -8.52 6.32 -0.34
C SER A 124 -8.34 7.11 -1.64
N LEU A 125 -8.31 6.43 -2.79
CA LEU A 125 -8.22 7.07 -4.11
C LEU A 125 -9.45 7.91 -4.42
N ARG A 126 -10.64 7.55 -3.90
CA ARG A 126 -11.85 8.37 -4.03
C ARG A 126 -11.72 9.74 -3.37
N LEU A 127 -10.83 9.88 -2.37
CA LEU A 127 -10.58 11.14 -1.67
C LEU A 127 -9.51 11.99 -2.37
N LEU A 128 -8.78 11.45 -3.34
CA LEU A 128 -7.67 12.17 -3.99
C LEU A 128 -8.07 13.47 -4.68
N PRO A 129 -9.20 13.58 -5.41
CA PRO A 129 -9.55 14.83 -6.08
C PRO A 129 -9.72 16.01 -5.11
N GLU A 130 -10.47 15.80 -4.02
CA GLU A 130 -10.65 16.79 -2.95
C GLU A 130 -9.30 17.19 -2.34
N MET A 131 -8.43 16.21 -2.13
CA MET A 131 -7.10 16.46 -1.58
C MET A 131 -6.15 17.22 -2.50
N ILE A 132 -6.23 16.96 -3.81
CA ILE A 132 -5.44 17.71 -4.80
C ILE A 132 -5.93 19.16 -4.82
N MET A 133 -7.25 19.40 -4.77
CA MET A 133 -7.81 20.74 -4.67
C MET A 133 -7.33 21.46 -3.40
N GLU A 134 -7.35 20.80 -2.23
CA GLU A 134 -6.75 21.35 -1.00
C GLU A 134 -5.29 21.78 -1.21
N VAL A 135 -4.49 20.96 -1.90
CA VAL A 135 -3.07 21.26 -2.14
C VAL A 135 -2.89 22.43 -3.09
N LEU A 136 -3.75 22.55 -4.11
CA LEU A 136 -3.71 23.63 -5.09
C LEU A 136 -4.18 24.97 -4.51
N GLU A 137 -5.20 24.96 -3.66
CA GLU A 137 -5.71 26.17 -2.99
C GLU A 137 -4.73 26.75 -1.96
N ASN A 138 -3.84 25.91 -1.41
CA ASN A 138 -2.82 26.29 -0.43
C ASN A 138 -1.39 26.34 -1.02
N ALA A 139 -1.24 26.34 -2.36
CA ALA A 139 0.05 26.36 -3.05
C ALA A 139 0.51 27.77 -3.40
#